data_AF-A0A8C8UFS8-F1
#
_entry.id   AF-A0A8C8UFS8-F1
#
_cell.length_a   1.000
_cell.length_b   1.000
_cell.length_c   1.000
_cell.angle_alpha   90.00
_cell.angle_beta   90.00
_cell.angle_gamma   90.00
#
_symmetry.space_group_name_H-M   'P 1'
#
loop_
_entity.id
_entity.type
_entity.pdbx_description
1 polymer ?
#
loop_
_entity_poly.entity_id
_entity_poly.type
_entity_poly.pdbx_seq_one_letter_code
_entity_poly.pdbx_strand_id
1 'polypeptide(L)'
;MSVVGENSEFRMFMREVTFFEKYTLMRMTFYVRKNGKCQLHTVWADKSPFKFSFSDLVKCFKNSENEFIVGTWVLRDSIRHFTQIYTHPEIEGGRTRTPSNVYILIHFVWNTTIVFEANFINDSGNTRILTAALARGPNITEEMWKEYVNLTRYYEIPIRNIKNVYEAGKFL
;
A
#
# COMPACT_ATOMS: atom_id res chain seq x y z
N MET A 1 15.12 -10.48 -4.48
CA MET A 1 15.17 -9.11 -3.93
C MET A 1 13.97 -8.89 -3.02
N SER A 2 14.17 -8.24 -1.86
CA SER A 2 13.10 -7.92 -0.90
C SER A 2 12.27 -6.74 -1.40
N VAL A 3 10.92 -6.81 -1.29
CA VAL A 3 10.00 -5.74 -1.68
C VAL A 3 10.24 -4.44 -0.89
N VAL A 4 10.72 -4.54 0.34
CA VAL A 4 11.03 -3.39 1.21
C VAL A 4 12.53 -3.29 1.52
N GLY A 5 13.37 -3.79 0.59
CA GLY A 5 14.82 -3.65 0.65
C GLY A 5 15.28 -2.19 0.62
N GLU A 6 16.55 -1.95 0.96
CA GLU A 6 17.17 -0.65 0.75
C GLU A 6 17.11 -0.26 -0.74
N ASN A 7 16.78 1.01 -1.00
CA ASN A 7 16.50 1.57 -2.33
C ASN A 7 15.28 1.03 -3.09
N SER A 8 14.42 0.21 -2.46
CA SER A 8 13.16 -0.20 -3.10
C SER A 8 12.18 0.97 -3.23
N GLU A 9 11.49 1.05 -4.38
CA GLU A 9 10.45 2.05 -4.63
C GLU A 9 9.25 1.93 -3.68
N PHE A 10 8.98 0.72 -3.14
CA PHE A 10 7.94 0.48 -2.14
C PHE A 10 8.39 0.70 -0.69
N ARG A 11 9.68 1.00 -0.44
CA ARG A 11 10.13 1.42 0.89
C ARG A 11 9.80 2.90 1.10
N MET A 12 8.51 3.18 1.18
CA MET A 12 7.94 4.52 1.30
C MET A 12 7.98 5.00 2.75
N PHE A 13 8.62 6.14 3.00
CA PHE A 13 8.57 6.85 4.27
C PHE A 13 7.39 7.81 4.23
N MET A 14 6.21 7.32 4.61
CA MET A 14 4.97 8.09 4.56
C MET A 14 5.05 9.34 5.45
N ARG A 15 4.63 10.49 4.91
CA ARG A 15 4.56 11.76 5.64
C ARG A 15 3.13 12.23 5.83
N GLU A 16 2.30 12.10 4.80
CA GLU A 16 0.92 12.54 4.84
C GLU A 16 0.05 11.64 3.98
N VAL A 17 -1.13 11.30 4.49
CA VAL A 17 -2.24 10.74 3.70
C VAL A 17 -3.48 11.56 4.01
N THR A 18 -4.09 12.13 2.98
CA THR A 18 -5.27 12.98 3.10
C THR A 18 -6.36 12.44 2.18
N PHE A 19 -7.57 12.32 2.71
CA PHE A 19 -8.76 11.97 1.91
C PHE A 19 -9.61 13.21 1.66
N PHE A 20 -10.19 13.28 0.46
CA PHE A 20 -11.06 14.35 0.00
C PHE A 20 -12.38 13.77 -0.51
N GLU A 21 -13.36 14.64 -0.72
CA GLU A 21 -14.60 14.30 -1.45
C GLU A 21 -15.31 13.03 -0.93
N LYS A 22 -15.49 12.91 0.40
CA LYS A 22 -16.06 11.69 1.02
C LYS A 22 -15.30 10.41 0.65
N TYR A 23 -13.97 10.48 0.68
CA TYR A 23 -13.03 9.38 0.43
C TYR A 23 -12.93 8.92 -1.02
N THR A 24 -13.50 9.64 -2.00
CA THR A 24 -13.34 9.30 -3.42
C THR A 24 -11.96 9.67 -3.97
N LEU A 25 -11.27 10.61 -3.33
CA LEU A 25 -9.96 11.08 -3.74
C LEU A 25 -8.98 11.01 -2.55
N MET A 26 -7.77 10.55 -2.81
CA MET A 26 -6.69 10.45 -1.82
C MET A 26 -5.43 11.15 -2.32
N ARG A 27 -4.72 11.84 -1.44
CA ARG A 27 -3.37 12.36 -1.67
C ARG A 27 -2.41 11.70 -0.70
N MET A 28 -1.31 11.18 -1.22
CA MET A 28 -0.23 10.58 -0.43
C MET A 28 1.06 11.35 -0.67
N THR A 29 1.74 11.74 0.40
CA THR A 29 3.07 12.36 0.35
C THR A 29 4.05 11.49 1.12
N PHE A 30 5.14 11.10 0.47
CA PHE A 30 6.13 10.17 1.04
C PHE A 30 7.52 10.41 0.47
N TYR A 31 8.55 9.99 1.22
CA TYR A 31 9.91 9.91 0.70
C TYR A 31 10.23 8.50 0.20
N VAL A 32 11.08 8.41 -0.83
CA VAL A 32 11.75 7.17 -1.25
C VAL A 32 13.25 7.45 -1.31
N ARG A 33 14.07 6.47 -0.90
CA ARG A 33 15.52 6.52 -1.14
C ARG A 33 15.81 5.93 -2.52
N LYS A 34 16.36 6.71 -3.44
CA LYS A 34 16.85 6.25 -4.74
C LYS A 34 18.33 6.64 -4.85
N ASN A 35 19.20 5.65 -5.07
CA ASN A 35 20.66 5.83 -5.15
C ASN A 35 21.24 6.61 -3.94
N GLY A 36 20.80 6.25 -2.73
CA GLY A 36 21.23 6.91 -1.49
C GLY A 36 20.68 8.33 -1.26
N LYS A 37 19.90 8.88 -2.20
CA LYS A 37 19.26 10.20 -2.07
C LYS A 37 17.78 10.07 -1.77
N CYS A 38 17.27 10.95 -0.92
CA CYS A 38 15.86 10.98 -0.54
C CYS A 38 15.10 11.87 -1.52
N GLN A 39 14.06 11.33 -2.13
CA GLN A 39 13.19 12.03 -3.06
C GLN A 39 11.79 12.12 -2.48
N LEU A 40 11.24 13.34 -2.43
CA LEU A 40 9.88 13.59 -2.00
C LEU A 40 8.93 13.35 -3.19
N HIS A 41 7.89 12.56 -2.96
CA HIS A 41 6.85 12.30 -3.93
C HIS A 41 5.49 12.66 -3.34
N THR A 42 4.63 13.24 -4.18
CA THR A 42 3.20 13.41 -3.89
C THR A 42 2.42 12.74 -5.02
N VAL A 43 1.51 11.85 -4.65
CA VAL A 43 0.69 11.07 -5.58
C VAL A 43 -0.78 11.29 -5.24
N TRP A 44 -1.60 11.46 -6.26
CA TRP A 44 -3.05 11.47 -6.15
C TRP A 44 -3.60 10.10 -6.52
N ALA A 45 -4.72 9.71 -5.92
CA ALA A 45 -5.34 8.43 -6.20
C ALA A 45 -6.86 8.52 -6.20
N ASP A 46 -7.48 7.95 -7.22
CA ASP A 46 -8.94 7.88 -7.35
C ASP A 46 -9.47 6.59 -6.77
N LYS A 47 -10.55 6.68 -6.00
CA LYS A 47 -11.28 5.49 -5.55
C LYS A 47 -11.90 4.81 -6.77
N SER A 48 -11.49 3.58 -7.01
CA SER A 48 -12.03 2.73 -8.06
C SER A 48 -13.51 2.44 -7.79
N PRO A 49 -14.39 2.55 -8.80
CA PRO A 49 -15.77 2.07 -8.69
C PRO A 49 -15.81 0.53 -8.67
N PHE A 50 -14.78 -0.13 -9.18
CA PHE A 50 -14.64 -1.57 -9.14
C PHE A 50 -14.15 -1.99 -7.76
N LYS A 51 -14.96 -2.82 -7.09
CA LYS A 51 -14.53 -3.59 -5.94
C LYS A 51 -13.69 -4.74 -6.46
N PHE A 52 -12.38 -4.53 -6.55
CA PHE A 52 -11.50 -5.67 -6.76
C PHE A 52 -11.57 -6.54 -5.52
N SER A 53 -12.18 -7.72 -5.67
CA SER A 53 -12.34 -8.66 -4.58
C SER A 53 -11.06 -9.49 -4.45
N PHE A 54 -9.97 -8.85 -4.02
CA PHE A 54 -8.69 -9.55 -3.87
C PHE A 54 -8.61 -10.44 -2.62
N SER A 55 -9.59 -10.37 -1.70
CA SER A 55 -9.68 -11.32 -0.59
C SER A 55 -11.06 -11.37 0.08
N ASP A 56 -11.45 -12.56 0.52
CA ASP A 56 -12.59 -12.78 1.42
C ASP A 56 -12.39 -12.17 2.83
N LEU A 57 -11.20 -11.62 3.11
CA LEU A 57 -10.84 -10.97 4.38
C LEU A 57 -11.79 -9.84 4.78
N VAL A 58 -12.37 -9.11 3.82
CA VAL A 58 -13.36 -8.05 4.12
C VAL A 58 -14.57 -8.61 4.87
N LYS A 59 -14.88 -9.91 4.76
CA LYS A 59 -15.94 -10.55 5.55
C LYS A 59 -15.55 -10.73 7.03
N CYS A 60 -14.27 -10.86 7.36
CA CYS A 60 -13.80 -11.05 8.73
C CYS A 60 -13.87 -9.75 9.57
N PHE A 61 -13.77 -8.59 8.94
CA PHE A 61 -13.71 -7.30 9.65
C PHE A 61 -15.08 -6.65 9.93
N LYS A 62 -16.19 -7.29 9.52
CA LYS A 62 -17.55 -6.73 9.53
C LYS A 62 -18.20 -6.50 10.90
N ASN A 63 -17.52 -6.79 12.02
CA ASN A 63 -18.16 -6.84 13.33
C ASN A 63 -17.95 -5.60 14.23
N SER A 64 -17.46 -4.47 13.71
CA SER A 64 -17.38 -3.25 14.53
C SER A 64 -18.20 -2.11 13.94
N GLU A 65 -18.93 -1.43 14.82
CA GLU A 65 -19.90 -0.36 14.54
C GLU A 65 -19.25 0.95 14.02
N ASN A 66 -17.94 0.97 13.80
CA ASN A 66 -17.21 2.15 13.35
C ASN A 66 -17.27 2.30 11.82
N GLU A 67 -17.30 3.54 11.33
CA GLU A 67 -17.20 3.85 9.91
C GLU A 67 -15.80 3.49 9.36
N PHE A 68 -15.66 2.29 8.78
CA PHE A 68 -14.44 1.91 8.10
C PHE A 68 -14.46 2.34 6.64
N ILE A 69 -13.36 2.95 6.21
CA ILE A 69 -13.11 3.22 4.80
C ILE A 69 -12.47 1.98 4.18
N VAL A 70 -13.21 1.31 3.31
CA VAL A 70 -12.72 0.17 2.52
C VAL A 70 -12.85 0.51 1.04
N GLY A 71 -11.87 0.10 0.24
CA GLY A 71 -11.92 0.25 -1.21
C GLY A 71 -10.57 0.12 -1.89
N THR A 72 -10.59 0.22 -3.21
CA THR A 72 -9.38 0.24 -4.03
C THR A 72 -9.14 1.66 -4.51
N TRP A 73 -7.92 2.15 -4.38
CA TRP A 73 -7.46 3.42 -4.93
C TRP A 73 -6.46 3.17 -6.05
N VAL A 74 -6.60 3.94 -7.13
CA VAL A 74 -5.78 3.86 -8.33
C VAL A 74 -4.85 5.06 -8.34
N LEU A 75 -3.54 4.84 -8.21
CA LEU A 75 -2.55 5.91 -8.17
C LEU A 75 -2.39 6.56 -9.55
N ARG A 76 -2.70 7.85 -9.64
CA ARG A 76 -2.49 8.68 -10.84
C ARG A 76 -0.99 8.81 -11.14
N ASP A 77 -0.64 8.78 -12.43
CA ASP A 77 0.73 8.95 -12.92
C ASP A 77 1.79 8.08 -12.20
N SER A 78 1.37 6.91 -11.70
CA SER A 78 2.20 6.05 -10.85
C SER A 78 3.58 5.72 -11.45
N ILE A 79 3.69 5.60 -12.77
CA ILE A 79 4.96 5.41 -13.50
C ILE A 79 6.04 6.44 -13.12
N ARG A 80 5.68 7.70 -12.84
CA ARG A 80 6.65 8.75 -12.49
C ARG A 80 7.25 8.54 -11.10
N HIS A 81 6.56 7.79 -10.25
CA HIS A 81 6.93 7.54 -8.86
C HIS A 81 7.54 6.14 -8.70
N PHE A 82 7.01 5.19 -9.47
CA PHE A 82 7.24 3.75 -9.41
C PHE A 82 7.64 3.23 -10.79
N THR A 83 8.90 3.44 -11.17
CA THR A 83 9.39 3.15 -12.52
C THR A 83 9.61 1.66 -12.80
N GLN A 84 9.71 0.84 -11.75
CA GLN A 84 10.05 -0.60 -11.80
C GLN A 84 8.89 -1.50 -11.36
N ILE A 85 7.68 -0.95 -11.40
CA ILE A 85 6.48 -1.57 -10.86
C ILE A 85 5.42 -1.57 -11.95
N TYR A 86 4.89 -2.76 -12.20
CA TYR A 86 3.84 -3.00 -13.16
C TYR A 86 2.66 -3.63 -12.43
N THR A 87 1.44 -3.39 -12.86
CA THR A 87 0.26 -4.13 -12.41
C THR A 87 -0.27 -5.02 -13.53
N HIS A 88 -0.79 -6.20 -13.16
CA HIS A 88 -1.68 -6.96 -14.02
C HIS A 88 -3.10 -6.46 -13.75
N PRO A 89 -3.70 -5.64 -14.61
CA PRO A 89 -5.15 -5.66 -14.68
C PRO A 89 -5.55 -7.02 -15.25
N GLU A 90 -6.24 -7.84 -14.44
CA GLU A 90 -6.95 -9.05 -14.91
C GLU A 90 -7.87 -8.73 -16.11
N ILE A 91 -8.32 -7.47 -16.17
CA ILE A 91 -9.18 -6.89 -17.21
C ILE A 91 -8.46 -6.80 -18.58
N GLU A 92 -7.12 -6.73 -18.63
CA GLU A 92 -6.36 -6.60 -19.88
C GLU A 92 -5.84 -7.93 -20.44
N GLY A 93 -6.38 -9.07 -19.98
CA GLY A 93 -6.15 -10.36 -20.62
C GLY A 93 -4.68 -10.84 -20.64
N GLY A 94 -3.88 -10.38 -19.67
CA GLY A 94 -2.52 -10.90 -19.43
C GLY A 94 -1.46 -10.51 -20.48
N ARG A 95 -1.66 -9.47 -21.30
CA ARG A 95 -0.63 -9.03 -22.27
C ARG A 95 0.08 -7.72 -21.89
N THR A 96 1.41 -7.80 -21.97
CA THR A 96 2.45 -6.75 -21.94
C THR A 96 2.64 -5.95 -20.65
N ARG A 97 3.90 -5.88 -20.19
CA ARG A 97 4.39 -4.96 -19.16
C ARG A 97 4.33 -3.51 -19.67
N THR A 98 3.15 -2.92 -19.78
CA THR A 98 3.03 -1.47 -19.83
C THR A 98 3.15 -0.96 -18.39
N PRO A 99 3.83 0.16 -18.15
CA PRO A 99 3.72 0.84 -16.87
C PRO A 99 2.26 1.16 -16.63
N SER A 100 1.68 0.46 -15.68
CA SER A 100 0.24 0.43 -15.46
C SER A 100 -0.08 1.03 -14.12
N ASN A 101 -1.34 1.46 -13.99
CA ASN A 101 -1.83 2.09 -12.78
C ASN A 101 -1.52 1.22 -11.55
N VAL A 102 -0.93 1.80 -10.51
CA VAL A 102 -0.71 1.09 -9.24
C VAL A 102 -2.01 1.10 -8.43
N TYR A 103 -2.47 -0.08 -8.02
CA TYR A 103 -3.67 -0.24 -7.20
C TYR A 103 -3.27 -0.49 -5.75
N ILE A 104 -3.93 0.23 -4.84
CA ILE A 104 -3.82 0.02 -3.40
C ILE A 104 -5.21 -0.35 -2.88
N LEU A 105 -5.34 -1.51 -2.26
CA LEU A 105 -6.56 -1.91 -1.56
C LEU A 105 -6.41 -1.55 -0.09
N ILE A 106 -7.21 -0.60 0.38
CA ILE A 106 -7.29 -0.24 1.79
C ILE A 106 -8.35 -1.13 2.44
N HIS A 107 -7.92 -1.92 3.43
CA HIS A 107 -8.78 -2.85 4.16
C HIS A 107 -9.58 -2.16 5.24
N PHE A 108 -8.98 -1.19 5.91
CA PHE A 108 -9.66 -0.35 6.88
C PHE A 108 -8.82 0.88 7.21
N VAL A 109 -9.51 1.92 7.66
CA VAL A 109 -8.94 3.12 8.25
C VAL A 109 -9.56 3.28 9.63
N TRP A 110 -8.76 3.13 10.67
CA TRP A 110 -9.09 3.65 11.99
C TRP A 110 -8.69 5.13 12.09
N ASN A 111 -9.19 5.84 13.09
CA ASN A 111 -8.88 7.27 13.34
C ASN A 111 -7.38 7.62 13.27
N THR A 112 -6.50 6.64 13.52
CA THR A 112 -5.05 6.83 13.52
C THR A 112 -4.28 5.91 12.58
N THR A 113 -4.89 4.90 11.94
CA THR A 113 -4.15 3.86 11.23
C THR A 113 -4.83 3.43 9.93
N ILE A 114 -4.03 3.29 8.87
CA ILE A 114 -4.44 2.74 7.57
C ILE A 114 -3.74 1.39 7.40
N VAL A 115 -4.49 0.34 7.09
CA VAL A 115 -3.93 -0.94 6.65
C VAL A 115 -4.33 -1.19 5.21
N PHE A 116 -3.32 -1.48 4.39
CA PHE A 116 -3.53 -1.66 2.97
C PHE A 116 -2.62 -2.76 2.41
N GLU A 117 -2.98 -3.19 1.20
CA GLU A 117 -2.14 -4.03 0.37
C GLU A 117 -1.96 -3.43 -1.03
N ALA A 118 -0.89 -3.88 -1.68
CA ALA A 118 -0.64 -3.63 -3.09
C ALA A 118 -0.12 -4.90 -3.74
N ASN A 119 -0.72 -5.27 -4.87
CA ASN A 119 -0.24 -6.38 -5.71
C ASN A 119 0.36 -5.80 -6.99
N PHE A 120 1.55 -6.24 -7.35
CA PHE A 120 2.30 -5.73 -8.49
C PHE A 120 3.30 -6.76 -9.00
N ILE A 121 3.86 -6.48 -10.16
CA ILE A 121 4.90 -7.24 -10.84
C ILE A 121 6.16 -6.39 -10.82
N ASN A 122 7.28 -7.01 -10.47
CA ASN A 122 8.58 -6.35 -10.50
C ASN A 122 9.27 -6.49 -11.88
N ASP A 123 10.42 -5.86 -12.06
CA ASP A 123 11.24 -5.95 -13.29
C ASP A 123 11.59 -7.38 -13.71
N SER A 124 11.63 -8.32 -12.77
CA SER A 124 11.89 -9.74 -13.06
C SER A 124 10.65 -10.49 -13.54
N GLY A 125 9.47 -9.87 -13.58
CA GLY A 125 8.21 -10.49 -13.98
C GLY A 125 7.53 -11.30 -12.89
N ASN A 126 8.00 -11.18 -11.65
CA ASN A 126 7.42 -11.91 -10.54
C ASN A 126 6.32 -11.07 -9.90
N THR A 127 5.16 -11.69 -9.68
CA THR A 127 4.10 -11.14 -8.83
C THR A 127 4.61 -10.99 -7.40
N ARG A 128 4.29 -9.86 -6.79
CA ARG A 128 4.68 -9.44 -5.45
C ARG A 128 3.47 -8.84 -4.77
N ILE A 129 3.29 -9.22 -3.51
CA ILE A 129 2.27 -8.66 -2.64
C ILE A 129 3.00 -7.92 -1.53
N LEU A 130 2.58 -6.69 -1.29
CA LEU A 130 2.97 -5.86 -0.16
C LEU A 130 1.77 -5.70 0.74
N THR A 131 1.95 -5.91 2.05
CA THR A 131 1.03 -5.47 3.08
C THR A 131 1.71 -4.37 3.89
N ALA A 132 0.97 -3.34 4.28
CA ALA A 132 1.49 -2.22 5.04
C ALA A 132 0.48 -1.71 6.06
N ALA A 133 1.01 -1.21 7.18
CA ALA A 133 0.27 -0.47 8.19
C ALA A 133 0.92 0.92 8.36
N LEU A 134 0.12 1.97 8.29
CA LEU A 134 0.52 3.36 8.47
C LEU A 134 -0.18 3.90 9.70
N ALA A 135 0.55 4.50 10.63
CA ALA A 135 -0.03 5.18 11.79
C ALA A 135 0.28 6.69 11.76
N ARG A 136 -0.64 7.50 12.31
CA ARG A 136 -0.49 8.95 12.49
C ARG A 136 0.62 9.31 13.50
N GLY A 137 0.97 8.37 14.37
CA GLY A 137 2.03 8.51 15.38
C GLY A 137 3.07 7.39 15.27
N PRO A 138 4.04 7.35 16.21
CA PRO A 138 5.10 6.33 16.20
C PRO A 138 4.60 4.93 16.52
N ASN A 139 3.40 4.81 17.10
CA ASN A 139 2.89 3.57 17.67
C ASN A 139 1.60 3.12 16.98
N ILE A 140 1.54 1.83 16.70
CA ILE A 140 0.34 1.08 16.30
C ILE A 140 -0.18 0.38 17.55
N THR A 141 -1.50 0.37 17.80
CA THR A 141 -2.07 -0.36 18.94
C THR A 141 -1.95 -1.88 18.74
N GLU A 142 -2.04 -2.66 19.81
CA GLU A 142 -1.95 -4.13 19.72
C GLU A 142 -3.05 -4.72 18.82
N GLU A 143 -4.27 -4.21 18.91
CA GLU A 143 -5.39 -4.60 18.05
C GLU A 143 -5.10 -4.33 16.56
N MET A 144 -4.63 -3.12 16.24
CA MET A 144 -4.26 -2.73 14.88
C MET A 144 -3.11 -3.58 14.33
N TRP A 145 -2.12 -3.86 15.18
CA TRP A 145 -0.99 -4.71 14.84
C TRP A 145 -1.45 -6.14 14.55
N LYS A 146 -2.34 -6.69 15.38
CA LYS A 146 -2.92 -8.02 15.18
C LYS A 146 -3.62 -8.11 13.83
N GLU A 147 -4.40 -7.10 13.44
CA GLU A 147 -5.06 -7.11 12.13
C GLU A 147 -4.09 -6.97 10.96
N TYR A 148 -3.06 -6.12 11.08
CA TYR A 148 -2.00 -6.06 10.08
C TYR A 148 -1.27 -7.41 9.94
N VAL A 149 -0.97 -8.09 11.04
CA VAL A 149 -0.32 -9.41 11.04
C VAL A 149 -1.25 -10.47 10.46
N ASN A 150 -2.56 -10.43 10.76
CA ASN A 150 -3.56 -11.33 10.16
C ASN A 150 -3.60 -11.18 8.64
N LEU A 151 -3.66 -9.93 8.14
CA LEU A 151 -3.59 -9.62 6.72
C LEU A 151 -2.30 -10.17 6.10
N THR A 152 -1.16 -9.94 6.75
CA THR A 152 0.15 -10.40 6.27
C THR A 152 0.23 -11.92 6.21
N ARG A 153 -0.32 -12.63 7.20
CA ARG A 153 -0.40 -14.09 7.24
C ARG A 153 -1.33 -14.66 6.17
N TYR A 154 -2.44 -13.98 5.88
CA TYR A 154 -3.38 -14.40 4.83
C TYR A 154 -2.69 -14.50 3.47
N TYR A 155 -1.79 -13.57 3.16
CA TYR A 155 -0.96 -13.62 1.95
C TYR A 155 0.28 -14.49 2.06
N GLU A 156 0.36 -15.32 3.11
CA GLU A 156 1.48 -16.23 3.38
C GLU A 156 2.84 -15.51 3.46
N ILE A 157 2.85 -14.21 3.77
CA ILE A 157 4.08 -13.43 3.90
C ILE A 157 4.70 -13.78 5.26
N PRO A 158 5.94 -14.30 5.31
CA PRO A 158 6.60 -14.61 6.58
C PRO A 158 6.73 -13.37 7.47
N ILE A 159 6.33 -13.47 8.74
CA ILE A 159 6.37 -12.35 9.70
C ILE A 159 7.77 -11.75 9.83
N ARG A 160 8.82 -12.57 9.69
CA ARG A 160 10.23 -12.13 9.67
C ARG A 160 10.57 -11.13 8.54
N ASN A 161 9.72 -11.03 7.52
CA ASN A 161 9.85 -10.09 6.42
C ASN A 161 9.22 -8.73 6.72
N ILE A 162 8.45 -8.60 7.80
CA ILE A 162 7.92 -7.30 8.25
C ILE A 162 9.09 -6.41 8.65
N LYS A 163 9.07 -5.16 8.19
CA LYS A 163 10.09 -4.15 8.50
C LYS A 163 9.46 -2.93 9.14
N ASN A 164 10.04 -2.48 10.25
CA ASN A 164 9.70 -1.19 10.84
C ASN A 164 10.34 -0.07 10.01
N VAL A 165 9.55 0.57 9.15
CA VAL A 165 10.02 1.64 8.26
C VAL A 165 10.17 2.97 9.02
N TYR A 166 9.44 3.18 10.12
CA TYR A 166 9.51 4.39 10.93
C TYR A 166 10.90 4.57 11.54
N GLU A 167 11.47 3.51 12.13
CA GLU A 167 12.82 3.56 12.71
C GLU A 167 13.90 3.86 11.68
N ALA A 168 13.79 3.28 10.49
CA ALA A 168 14.70 3.56 9.38
C ALA A 168 14.60 5.00 8.85
N GLY A 169 13.45 5.66 9.07
CA GLY A 169 13.17 7.02 8.64
C GLY A 169 13.56 8.10 9.66
N LYS A 170 13.97 7.76 10.89
CA LYS A 170 14.37 8.76 11.90
C LYS A 170 15.57 9.62 11.50
N PHE A 171 16.33 9.19 10.49
CA PHE A 171 17.49 9.89 9.96
C PHE A 171 17.19 10.55 8.59
N LEU A 172 15.91 10.84 8.30
CA LEU A 172 15.40 11.51 7.11
C LEU A 172 14.72 12.83 7.46
#